data_AF-A0A967BDZ9-F1
#
_entry.id   AF-A0A967BDZ9-F1
#
_cell.length_a   1.000
_cell.length_b   1.000
_cell.length_c   1.000
_cell.angle_alpha   90.00
_cell.angle_beta   90.00
_cell.angle_gamma   90.00
#
_symmetry.space_group_name_H-M   'P 1'
#
loop_
_entity.id
_entity.type
_entity.pdbx_description
1 polymer ?
#
loop_
_entity_poly.entity_id
_entity_poly.type
_entity_poly.pdbx_seq_one_letter_code
_entity_poly.pdbx_strand_id
1 'polypeptide(L)'
;MSAGFEFTLIPLDCPTCGAGIHARGEDLVYYCTACRNGYLLDPADWSLRLIETAFVAAAHIQAEEYRPFWLLPARISISQRQASGGGFTGILQSFFGEDRAFDEGGEGVFAVPAFQAPLASVTRLVRSYTEGLPGLKEKLGERLLGGCYGRQDAEKLAHYALIATEVEKPDKLLNLKYDIDFGEPRLLGVPFYKKADATLDAIFNIEV
;
A
#
# COMPACT_ATOMS: atom_id res chain seq x y z
N MET A 1 24.79 0.41 -34.87
CA MET A 1 24.81 1.44 -33.81
C MET A 1 24.24 0.80 -32.57
N SER A 2 25.11 0.30 -31.69
CA SER A 2 24.69 -0.32 -30.43
C SER A 2 24.33 0.81 -29.48
N ALA A 3 23.06 0.91 -29.06
CA ALA A 3 22.66 1.80 -27.99
C ALA A 3 23.43 1.37 -26.73
N GLY A 4 24.35 2.19 -26.26
CA GLY A 4 25.05 1.95 -25.01
C GLY A 4 24.05 2.10 -23.87
N PHE A 5 23.96 1.08 -23.01
CA PHE A 5 23.25 1.22 -21.75
C PHE A 5 24.12 2.06 -20.81
N GLU A 6 23.60 3.20 -20.36
CA GLU A 6 24.25 4.02 -19.35
C GLU A 6 23.84 3.50 -17.96
N PHE A 7 24.82 3.05 -17.18
CA PHE A 7 24.60 2.55 -15.83
C PHE A 7 25.11 3.58 -14.84
N THR A 8 24.27 3.96 -13.88
CA THR A 8 24.65 4.84 -12.77
C THR A 8 24.70 4.01 -11.49
N LEU A 9 25.85 4.02 -10.81
CA LEU A 9 26.00 3.42 -9.48
C LEU A 9 25.75 4.47 -8.42
N ILE A 10 24.80 4.19 -7.52
CA ILE A 10 24.43 5.10 -6.44
C ILE A 10 24.79 4.40 -5.11
N PRO A 11 25.69 4.98 -4.29
CA PRO A 11 25.92 4.49 -2.95
C PRO A 11 24.64 4.72 -2.13
N LEU A 12 24.02 3.62 -1.68
CA LEU A 12 22.77 3.69 -0.94
C LEU A 12 23.02 3.87 0.55
N ASP A 13 23.46 5.07 0.91
CA ASP A 13 23.68 5.48 2.30
C ASP A 13 22.46 6.23 2.83
N CYS A 14 22.12 5.97 4.09
CA CYS A 14 21.04 6.66 4.77
C CYS A 14 21.35 8.17 4.92
N PRO A 15 20.51 9.07 4.38
CA PRO A 15 20.75 10.52 4.48
C PRO A 15 20.75 11.06 5.91
N THR A 16 20.15 10.33 6.86
CA THR A 16 20.01 10.76 8.25
C THR A 16 21.16 10.29 9.15
N CYS A 17 21.70 9.09 8.94
CA CYS A 17 22.71 8.52 9.84
C CYS A 17 23.98 8.00 9.14
N GLY A 18 24.04 8.04 7.81
CA GLY A 18 25.19 7.58 7.02
C GLY A 18 25.38 6.06 6.97
N ALA A 19 24.50 5.27 7.61
CA ALA A 19 24.57 3.82 7.52
C ALA A 19 24.14 3.32 6.14
N GLY A 20 24.83 2.32 5.60
CA GLY A 20 24.43 1.64 4.37
C GLY A 20 23.04 1.01 4.51
N ILE A 21 22.19 1.19 3.51
CA ILE A 21 20.86 0.62 3.45
C ILE A 21 20.90 -0.65 2.60
N HIS A 22 20.27 -1.72 3.10
CA HIS A 22 20.10 -2.93 2.31
C HIS A 22 19.05 -2.71 1.23
N ALA A 23 19.38 -3.07 -0.01
CA ALA A 23 18.51 -2.92 -1.18
C ALA A 23 18.45 -4.20 -2.00
N ARG A 24 17.31 -4.40 -2.66
CA ARG A 24 17.18 -5.27 -3.83
C ARG A 24 17.17 -4.40 -5.08
N GLY A 25 17.56 -4.97 -6.22
CA GLY A 25 17.81 -4.21 -7.46
C GLY A 25 16.60 -3.46 -8.04
N GLU A 26 15.39 -3.77 -7.58
CA GLU A 26 14.13 -3.19 -8.05
C GLU A 26 13.41 -2.35 -6.98
N ASP A 27 14.04 -2.16 -5.81
CA ASP A 27 13.42 -1.40 -4.73
C ASP A 27 13.32 0.09 -5.11
N LEU A 28 12.18 0.70 -4.82
CA LEU A 28 11.95 2.15 -4.81
C LEU A 28 11.73 2.65 -3.38
N VAL A 29 11.26 1.77 -2.49
CA VAL A 29 11.07 2.03 -1.08
C VAL A 29 12.17 1.35 -0.29
N TYR A 30 12.73 2.10 0.66
CA TYR A 30 13.88 1.69 1.46
C TYR A 30 13.62 1.93 2.94
N TYR A 31 14.24 1.12 3.78
CA TYR A 31 14.17 1.29 5.23
C TYR A 31 15.55 1.17 5.86
N CYS A 32 15.97 2.21 6.58
CA CYS A 32 17.23 2.18 7.31
C CYS A 32 17.02 1.49 8.67
N THR A 33 17.62 0.32 8.86
CA THR A 33 17.54 -0.43 10.12
C THR A 33 18.32 0.22 11.27
N ALA A 34 19.30 1.09 10.97
CA ALA A 34 20.10 1.77 11.98
C ALA A 34 19.33 2.93 12.66
N CYS A 35 18.71 3.82 11.87
CA CYS A 35 17.95 4.97 12.40
C CYS A 35 16.42 4.80 12.37
N ARG A 36 15.92 3.71 11.78
CA ARG A 36 14.48 3.36 11.70
C ARG A 36 13.65 4.41 10.96
N ASN A 37 14.15 4.85 9.81
CA ASN A 37 13.48 5.77 8.91
C ASN A 37 13.21 5.08 7.57
N GLY A 38 12.02 5.32 7.02
CA GLY A 38 11.67 4.93 5.66
C GLY A 38 12.05 6.01 4.66
N TYR A 39 12.38 5.59 3.45
CA TYR A 39 12.76 6.47 2.35
C TYR A 39 12.12 6.00 1.04
N LEU A 40 11.78 6.95 0.18
CA LEU A 40 11.43 6.72 -1.22
C LEU A 40 12.55 7.26 -2.10
N LEU A 41 12.96 6.48 -3.08
CA LEU A 41 13.86 6.92 -4.13
C LEU A 41 13.10 7.78 -5.12
N ASP A 42 13.56 9.01 -5.27
CA ASP A 42 13.10 9.96 -6.27
C ASP A 42 13.83 9.65 -7.59
N PRO A 43 13.13 9.15 -8.63
CA PRO A 43 13.79 8.77 -9.89
C PRO A 43 14.28 9.98 -10.69
N ALA A 44 13.87 11.21 -10.34
CA ALA A 44 14.29 12.41 -11.05
C ALA A 44 15.74 12.81 -10.71
N ASP A 45 16.15 12.62 -9.46
CA ASP A 45 17.46 13.02 -8.95
C ASP A 45 18.20 11.91 -8.19
N TRP A 46 17.61 10.72 -8.11
CA TRP A 46 18.12 9.55 -7.40
C TRP A 46 18.33 9.78 -5.89
N SER A 47 17.66 10.77 -5.31
CA SER A 47 17.74 11.07 -3.89
C SER A 47 16.75 10.23 -3.06
N LEU A 48 17.12 9.97 -1.81
CA LEU A 48 16.24 9.33 -0.84
C LEU A 48 15.43 10.38 -0.07
N ARG A 49 14.13 10.43 -0.32
CA ARG A 49 13.16 11.30 0.37
C ARG A 49 12.63 10.60 1.61
N LEU A 50 12.68 11.28 2.76
CA LEU A 50 12.16 10.74 4.01
C LEU A 50 10.64 10.54 3.94
N ILE A 51 10.16 9.38 4.39
CA ILE A 51 8.73 9.07 4.47
C ILE A 51 8.39 8.60 5.89
N GLU A 52 7.27 9.09 6.42
CA GLU A 52 6.76 8.66 7.71
C GLU A 52 6.44 7.16 7.67
N THR A 53 6.92 6.41 8.67
CA THR A 53 6.77 4.95 8.73
C THR A 53 6.09 4.53 10.03
N ALA A 54 5.04 3.73 9.91
CA ALA A 54 4.35 3.05 11.00
C ALA A 54 4.44 1.53 10.82
N PHE A 55 4.05 0.76 11.84
CA PHE A 55 4.01 -0.69 11.80
C PHE A 55 2.68 -1.20 12.34
N VAL A 56 2.18 -2.31 11.79
CA VAL A 56 1.04 -3.01 12.37
C VAL A 56 1.43 -3.58 13.73
N ALA A 57 0.62 -3.33 14.75
CA ALA A 57 0.84 -3.86 16.09
C ALA A 57 0.50 -5.35 16.17
N ALA A 58 1.51 -6.22 16.07
CA ALA A 58 1.33 -7.66 16.09
C ALA A 58 1.86 -8.31 17.39
N ALA A 59 1.33 -7.90 18.55
CA ALA A 59 1.85 -8.32 19.86
C ALA A 59 1.79 -9.85 20.11
N HIS A 60 0.96 -10.58 19.37
CA HIS A 60 0.77 -12.03 19.53
C HIS A 60 1.29 -12.86 18.35
N ILE A 61 1.96 -12.23 17.38
CA ILE A 61 2.38 -12.92 16.16
C ILE A 61 3.89 -12.77 16.00
N GLN A 62 4.58 -13.91 15.88
CA GLN A 62 6.00 -13.92 15.58
C GLN A 62 6.20 -13.67 14.09
N ALA A 63 6.27 -12.39 13.71
CA ALA A 63 6.58 -11.99 12.34
C ALA A 63 8.01 -12.41 11.99
N GLU A 64 8.19 -13.04 10.83
CA GLU A 64 9.52 -13.35 10.29
C GLU A 64 10.10 -12.15 9.55
N GLU A 65 9.24 -11.41 8.84
CA GLU A 65 9.61 -10.22 8.09
C GLU A 65 8.46 -9.22 8.08
N TYR A 66 8.78 -7.94 7.92
CA TYR A 66 7.79 -6.91 7.61
C TYR A 66 7.91 -6.50 6.15
N ARG A 67 6.77 -6.41 5.46
CA ARG A 67 6.72 -5.93 4.08
C ARG A 67 6.01 -4.58 4.00
N PRO A 68 6.46 -3.70 3.08
CA PRO A 68 5.94 -2.35 3.00
C PRO A 68 4.57 -2.29 2.34
N PHE A 69 3.70 -1.46 2.92
CA PHE A 69 2.44 -1.01 2.36
C PHE A 69 2.46 0.52 2.30
N TRP A 70 1.85 1.08 1.27
CA TRP A 70 1.47 2.47 1.20
C TRP A 70 0.17 2.68 1.95
N LEU A 71 0.16 3.60 2.92
CA LEU A 71 -1.05 4.23 3.42
C LEU A 71 -1.28 5.48 2.58
N LEU A 72 -2.35 5.47 1.80
CA LEU A 72 -2.74 6.55 0.89
C LEU A 72 -4.02 7.20 1.42
N PRO A 73 -3.92 8.32 2.18
CA PRO A 73 -5.08 9.14 2.46
C PRO A 73 -5.76 9.53 1.15
N ALA A 74 -7.07 9.41 1.10
CA ALA A 74 -7.81 9.65 -0.13
C ALA A 74 -9.19 10.23 0.12
N ARG A 75 -9.67 11.00 -0.85
CA ARG A 75 -11.05 11.48 -0.94
C ARG A 75 -11.68 11.00 -2.24
N ILE A 76 -12.73 10.20 -2.13
CA ILE A 76 -13.45 9.61 -3.25
C ILE A 76 -14.71 10.43 -3.52
N SER A 77 -14.84 10.94 -4.74
CA SER A 77 -16.05 11.63 -5.20
C SER A 77 -16.75 10.77 -6.25
N ILE A 78 -18.03 10.45 -6.05
CA ILE A 78 -18.81 9.65 -6.98
C ILE A 78 -19.80 10.56 -7.71
N SER A 79 -19.58 10.81 -9.00
CA SER A 79 -20.44 11.66 -9.82
C SER A 79 -21.60 10.89 -10.47
N GLN A 80 -21.46 9.57 -10.63
CA GLN A 80 -22.52 8.73 -11.17
C GLN A 80 -22.36 7.30 -10.66
N ARG A 81 -23.38 6.73 -10.02
CA ARG A 81 -23.47 5.30 -9.72
C ARG A 81 -24.83 4.78 -10.17
N GLN A 82 -24.83 3.84 -11.11
CA GLN A 82 -26.04 3.16 -11.56
C GLN A 82 -25.91 1.67 -11.21
N ALA A 83 -26.66 1.23 -10.19
CA ALA A 83 -26.72 -0.16 -9.75
C ALA A 83 -28.18 -0.55 -9.45
N SER A 84 -28.52 -1.81 -9.68
CA SER A 84 -29.84 -2.36 -9.37
C SER A 84 -29.86 -2.93 -7.94
N GLY A 85 -29.88 -2.07 -6.93
CA GLY A 85 -29.89 -2.44 -5.50
C GLY A 85 -28.68 -1.94 -4.69
N GLY A 86 -28.87 -1.85 -3.36
CA GLY A 86 -27.82 -1.85 -2.33
C GLY A 86 -27.03 -0.54 -2.07
N GLY A 87 -26.83 -0.25 -0.77
CA GLY A 87 -25.93 0.81 -0.25
C GLY A 87 -24.43 0.49 -0.42
N PHE A 88 -23.56 1.27 0.23
CA PHE A 88 -22.11 1.05 0.16
C PHE A 88 -21.71 -0.22 0.92
N THR A 89 -20.80 -1.01 0.34
CA THR A 89 -20.17 -2.17 0.97
C THR A 89 -18.70 -2.23 0.60
N GLY A 90 -17.88 -2.82 1.47
CA GLY A 90 -16.45 -3.00 1.27
C GLY A 90 -15.65 -1.69 1.32
N ILE A 91 -14.76 -1.47 0.36
CA ILE A 91 -13.93 -0.25 0.27
C ILE A 91 -14.81 1.00 0.31
N LEU A 92 -15.88 1.09 -0.50
CA LEU A 92 -16.75 2.28 -0.47
C LEU A 92 -17.43 2.48 0.90
N GLN A 93 -17.78 1.42 1.62
CA GLN A 93 -18.33 1.57 2.98
C GLN A 93 -17.28 2.15 3.95
N SER A 94 -16.01 1.80 3.75
CA SER A 94 -14.90 2.32 4.58
C SER A 94 -14.68 3.82 4.37
N PHE A 95 -15.00 4.33 3.18
CA PHE A 95 -14.86 5.75 2.82
C PHE A 95 -16.12 6.59 3.09
N PHE A 96 -17.30 6.02 2.93
CA PHE A 96 -18.58 6.76 3.03
C PHE A 96 -19.36 6.47 4.33
N GLY A 97 -19.00 5.42 5.07
CA GLY A 97 -19.76 4.93 6.22
C GLY A 97 -21.10 4.31 5.82
N GLU A 98 -21.95 4.04 6.82
CA GLU A 98 -23.27 3.41 6.61
C GLU A 98 -24.38 4.39 6.19
N ASP A 99 -24.19 5.71 6.38
CA ASP A 99 -25.30 6.68 6.47
C ASP A 99 -25.17 7.96 5.58
N ARG A 100 -24.31 7.99 4.55
CA ARG A 100 -24.07 9.23 3.77
C ARG A 100 -24.68 9.29 2.37
N ALA A 101 -25.13 10.50 2.01
CA ALA A 101 -25.53 10.91 0.67
C ALA A 101 -24.31 11.09 -0.25
N PHE A 102 -24.49 10.81 -1.55
CA PHE A 102 -23.45 10.84 -2.59
C PHE A 102 -22.73 12.20 -2.75
N ASP A 103 -23.33 13.29 -2.27
CA ASP A 103 -22.93 14.65 -2.64
C ASP A 103 -21.70 15.17 -1.88
N GLU A 104 -21.30 14.55 -0.76
CA GLU A 104 -20.25 15.10 0.12
C GLU A 104 -18.87 14.44 -0.04
N GLY A 105 -18.72 13.39 -0.87
CA GLY A 105 -17.47 12.64 -1.01
C GLY A 105 -17.11 11.81 0.24
N GLY A 106 -16.43 10.69 0.04
CA GLY A 106 -15.98 9.78 1.09
C GLY A 106 -14.50 9.99 1.39
N GLU A 107 -14.12 10.03 2.66
CA GLU A 107 -12.73 10.18 3.10
C GLU A 107 -12.26 8.91 3.80
N GLY A 108 -11.03 8.51 3.53
CA GLY A 108 -10.48 7.27 4.06
C GLY A 108 -9.01 7.10 3.71
N VAL A 109 -8.48 5.91 3.95
CA VAL A 109 -7.08 5.58 3.67
C VAL A 109 -7.06 4.24 2.95
N PHE A 110 -6.49 4.19 1.75
CA PHE A 110 -6.14 2.92 1.13
C PHE A 110 -4.86 2.37 1.75
N ALA A 111 -4.81 1.07 1.99
CA ALA A 111 -3.60 0.36 2.37
C ALA A 111 -3.16 -0.55 1.22
N VAL A 112 -2.10 -0.20 0.49
CA VAL A 112 -1.71 -0.85 -0.76
C VAL A 112 -0.32 -1.49 -0.65
N PRO A 113 -0.13 -2.78 -0.98
CA PRO A 113 1.19 -3.39 -0.97
C PRO A 113 2.19 -2.60 -1.84
N ALA A 114 3.39 -2.34 -1.30
CA ALA A 114 4.47 -1.69 -2.04
C ALA A 114 5.42 -2.72 -2.69
N PHE A 115 4.98 -3.97 -2.85
CA PHE A 115 5.77 -5.08 -3.36
C PHE A 115 4.94 -5.94 -4.32
N GLN A 116 5.64 -6.69 -5.17
CA GLN A 116 5.02 -7.58 -6.13
C GLN A 116 4.41 -8.83 -5.46
N ALA A 117 3.18 -9.14 -5.85
CA ALA A 117 2.45 -10.36 -5.49
C ALA A 117 1.42 -10.67 -6.60
N PRO A 118 0.82 -11.87 -6.63
CA PRO A 118 -0.28 -12.17 -7.55
C PRO A 118 -1.41 -11.14 -7.42
N LEU A 119 -1.97 -10.69 -8.54
CA LEU A 119 -2.98 -9.61 -8.56
C LEU A 119 -4.21 -9.92 -7.69
N ALA A 120 -4.63 -11.18 -7.63
CA ALA A 120 -5.71 -11.63 -6.75
C ALA A 120 -5.36 -11.43 -5.26
N SER A 121 -4.13 -11.74 -4.86
CA SER A 121 -3.62 -11.49 -3.51
C SER A 121 -3.53 -10.00 -3.21
N VAL A 122 -3.00 -9.20 -4.15
CA VAL A 122 -2.93 -7.73 -4.01
C VAL A 122 -4.32 -7.15 -3.78
N THR A 123 -5.32 -7.54 -4.59
CA THR A 123 -6.70 -7.04 -4.45
C THR A 123 -7.28 -7.39 -3.08
N ARG A 124 -7.09 -8.62 -2.62
CA ARG A 124 -7.53 -9.07 -1.29
C ARG A 124 -6.83 -8.33 -0.16
N LEU A 125 -5.53 -8.09 -0.28
CA LEU A 125 -4.75 -7.32 0.70
C LEU A 125 -5.23 -5.87 0.76
N VAL A 126 -5.34 -5.20 -0.39
CA VAL A 126 -5.84 -3.81 -0.46
C VAL A 126 -7.20 -3.71 0.20
N ARG A 127 -8.12 -4.59 -0.17
CA ARG A 127 -9.46 -4.64 0.40
C ARG A 127 -9.42 -4.82 1.92
N SER A 128 -8.74 -5.87 2.40
CA SER A 128 -8.78 -6.24 3.83
C SER A 128 -8.12 -5.17 4.73
N TYR A 129 -6.97 -4.62 4.33
CA TYR A 129 -6.29 -3.60 5.11
C TYR A 129 -6.94 -2.20 4.99
N THR A 130 -7.65 -1.91 3.90
CA THR A 130 -8.43 -0.67 3.75
C THR A 130 -9.72 -0.74 4.59
N GLU A 131 -10.40 -1.90 4.60
CA GLU A 131 -11.64 -2.10 5.36
C GLU A 131 -11.40 -2.28 6.87
N GLY A 132 -10.25 -2.85 7.26
CA GLY A 132 -9.96 -3.21 8.63
C GLY A 132 -8.52 -2.92 9.04
N LEU A 133 -8.07 -1.66 8.88
CA LEU A 133 -6.71 -1.27 9.25
C LEU A 133 -6.42 -1.60 10.74
N PRO A 134 -5.45 -2.48 11.03
CA PRO A 134 -5.14 -2.85 12.41
C PRO A 134 -4.55 -1.68 13.21
N GLY A 135 -4.52 -1.82 14.53
CA GLY A 135 -3.86 -0.86 15.41
C GLY A 135 -2.39 -0.66 15.02
N LEU A 136 -1.96 0.60 14.97
CA LEU A 136 -0.61 0.98 14.54
C LEU A 136 0.30 1.25 15.75
N LYS A 137 1.59 0.95 15.59
CA LYS A 137 2.66 1.32 16.50
C LYS A 137 3.81 1.96 15.74
N GLU A 138 4.48 2.91 16.37
CA GLU A 138 5.68 3.51 15.81
C GLU A 138 6.91 2.65 16.08
N LYS A 139 7.76 2.53 15.05
CA LYS A 139 9.17 2.12 15.14
C LYS A 139 9.48 0.95 16.07
N LEU A 140 8.74 -0.12 15.87
CA LEU A 140 9.16 -1.42 16.35
C LEU A 140 10.51 -1.76 15.65
N GLY A 141 11.48 -2.30 16.38
CA GLY A 141 12.85 -2.50 15.89
C GLY A 141 13.00 -3.60 14.83
N GLU A 142 11.94 -3.91 14.08
CA GLU A 142 11.95 -5.01 13.13
C GLU A 142 12.45 -4.60 11.75
N ARG A 143 12.72 -5.63 10.95
CA ARG A 143 13.24 -5.50 9.60
C ARG A 143 12.07 -5.33 8.64
N LEU A 144 11.83 -4.08 8.25
CA LEU A 144 11.03 -3.75 7.08
C LEU A 144 11.87 -3.98 5.82
N LEU A 145 11.37 -4.82 4.92
CA LEU A 145 11.95 -5.02 3.60
C LEU A 145 11.70 -3.80 2.70
N GLY A 146 12.50 -3.69 1.65
CA GLY A 146 12.24 -2.75 0.56
C GLY A 146 11.01 -3.12 -0.25
N GLY A 147 10.56 -2.19 -1.08
CA GLY A 147 9.38 -2.34 -1.94
C GLY A 147 9.62 -1.81 -3.34
N CYS A 148 9.11 -2.49 -4.35
CA CYS A 148 9.30 -2.17 -5.77
C CYS A 148 8.19 -1.32 -6.39
N TYR A 149 7.09 -1.05 -5.67
CA TYR A 149 6.02 -0.19 -6.16
C TYR A 149 6.14 1.21 -5.57
N GLY A 150 6.23 2.21 -6.45
CA GLY A 150 6.23 3.61 -6.08
C GLY A 150 4.82 4.14 -5.84
N ARG A 151 4.73 5.44 -5.52
CA ARG A 151 3.44 6.12 -5.29
C ARG A 151 2.44 5.92 -6.44
N GLN A 152 2.88 6.13 -7.68
CA GLN A 152 1.99 6.03 -8.85
C GLN A 152 1.44 4.62 -9.08
N ASP A 153 2.22 3.59 -8.75
CA ASP A 153 1.76 2.21 -8.84
C ASP A 153 0.72 1.92 -7.76
N ALA A 154 0.95 2.43 -6.55
CA ALA A 154 0.02 2.28 -5.44
C ALA A 154 -1.33 2.95 -5.72
N GLU A 155 -1.33 4.16 -6.29
CA GLU A 155 -2.54 4.87 -6.71
C GLU A 155 -3.32 4.07 -7.78
N LYS A 156 -2.64 3.52 -8.80
CA LYS A 156 -3.27 2.66 -9.82
C LYS A 156 -3.86 1.39 -9.22
N LEU A 157 -3.15 0.77 -8.26
CA LEU A 157 -3.64 -0.42 -7.56
C LEU A 157 -4.85 -0.11 -6.66
N ALA A 158 -4.91 1.07 -6.04
CA ALA A 158 -6.09 1.51 -5.30
C ALA A 158 -7.31 1.68 -6.21
N HIS A 159 -7.15 2.32 -7.38
CA HIS A 159 -8.20 2.39 -8.41
C HIS A 159 -8.67 1.00 -8.84
N TYR A 160 -7.73 0.11 -9.14
CA TYR A 160 -8.05 -1.26 -9.55
C TYR A 160 -8.83 -2.01 -8.47
N ALA A 161 -8.37 -1.97 -7.22
CA ALA A 161 -9.00 -2.68 -6.11
C ALA A 161 -10.42 -2.15 -5.82
N LEU A 162 -10.63 -0.84 -5.92
CA LEU A 162 -11.96 -0.24 -5.80
C LEU A 162 -12.91 -0.77 -6.89
N ILE A 163 -12.48 -0.75 -8.15
CA ILE A 163 -13.30 -1.28 -9.26
C ILE A 163 -13.54 -2.78 -9.10
N ALA A 164 -12.50 -3.56 -8.80
CA ALA A 164 -12.61 -5.01 -8.63
C ALA A 164 -13.63 -5.36 -7.52
N THR A 165 -13.59 -4.65 -6.39
CA THR A 165 -14.53 -4.84 -5.28
C THR A 165 -15.97 -4.49 -5.67
N GLU A 166 -16.19 -3.49 -6.53
CA GLU A 166 -17.53 -3.17 -7.04
C GLU A 166 -18.03 -4.16 -8.09
N VAL A 167 -17.15 -4.71 -8.92
CA VAL A 167 -17.51 -5.69 -9.98
C VAL A 167 -17.83 -7.07 -9.41
N GLU A 168 -17.19 -7.47 -8.31
CA GLU A 168 -17.48 -8.74 -7.62
C GLU A 168 -18.89 -8.76 -6.98
N LYS A 169 -19.61 -7.63 -6.95
CA LYS A 169 -20.95 -7.55 -6.35
C LYS A 169 -22.00 -8.26 -7.21
N PRO A 170 -22.97 -8.97 -6.59
CA PRO A 170 -24.06 -9.62 -7.31
C PRO A 170 -24.96 -8.65 -8.08
N ASP A 171 -25.04 -7.39 -7.64
CA ASP A 171 -25.79 -6.34 -8.30
C ASP A 171 -25.08 -5.92 -9.59
N LYS A 172 -25.83 -5.79 -10.69
CA LYS A 172 -25.27 -5.35 -11.98
C LYS A 172 -24.84 -3.89 -11.88
N LEU A 173 -23.57 -3.64 -11.57
CA LEU A 173 -22.96 -2.33 -11.74
C LEU A 173 -23.05 -1.97 -13.23
N LEU A 174 -23.93 -1.03 -13.59
CA LEU A 174 -24.12 -0.59 -14.98
C LEU A 174 -23.13 0.53 -15.32
N ASN A 175 -22.87 1.42 -14.36
CA ASN A 175 -21.95 2.54 -14.55
C ASN A 175 -21.46 3.09 -13.19
N LEU A 176 -20.17 3.38 -13.11
CA LEU A 176 -19.54 4.06 -11.97
C LEU A 176 -18.58 5.12 -12.51
N LYS A 177 -18.89 6.40 -12.28
CA LYS A 177 -17.98 7.52 -12.50
C LYS A 177 -17.56 8.07 -11.16
N TYR A 178 -16.26 8.10 -10.96
CA TYR A 178 -15.66 8.52 -9.71
C TYR A 178 -14.32 9.20 -9.98
N ASP A 179 -13.88 9.95 -8.99
CA ASP A 179 -12.55 10.55 -8.90
C ASP A 179 -11.95 10.23 -7.53
N ILE A 180 -10.63 10.08 -7.46
CA ILE A 180 -9.91 9.88 -6.21
C ILE A 180 -8.82 10.93 -6.12
N ASP A 181 -8.91 11.77 -5.09
CA ASP A 181 -7.84 12.70 -4.73
C ASP A 181 -6.98 12.06 -3.65
N PHE A 182 -5.68 11.89 -3.93
CA PHE A 182 -4.73 11.23 -3.03
C PHE A 182 -3.87 12.26 -2.28
N GLY A 183 -3.86 12.14 -0.96
CA GLY A 183 -3.03 12.95 -0.07
C GLY A 183 -1.58 12.47 0.02
N GLU A 184 -0.88 12.95 1.05
CA GLU A 184 0.52 12.58 1.28
C GLU A 184 0.64 11.14 1.79
N PRO A 185 1.40 10.26 1.10
CA PRO A 185 1.49 8.86 1.47
C PRO A 185 2.39 8.63 2.68
N ARG A 186 2.07 7.58 3.43
CA ARG A 186 2.91 7.06 4.51
C ARG A 186 3.26 5.61 4.25
N LEU A 187 4.32 5.13 4.90
CA LEU A 187 4.71 3.73 4.85
C LEU A 187 4.18 2.97 6.06
N LEU A 188 3.69 1.76 5.81
CA LEU A 188 3.27 0.81 6.84
C LEU A 188 4.07 -0.49 6.70
N GLY A 189 4.77 -0.89 7.75
CA GLY A 189 5.30 -2.24 7.87
C GLY A 189 4.20 -3.21 8.28
N VAL A 190 3.88 -4.16 7.42
CA VAL A 190 2.93 -5.24 7.70
C VAL A 190 3.70 -6.55 7.98
N PRO A 191 3.39 -7.28 9.06
CA PRO A 191 4.07 -8.52 9.41
C PRO A 191 3.67 -9.66 8.48
N PHE A 192 4.64 -10.47 8.09
CA PHE A 192 4.48 -11.71 7.35
C PHE A 192 5.19 -12.86 8.06
N TYR A 193 4.71 -14.08 7.84
CA TYR A 193 5.32 -15.30 8.32
C TYR A 193 5.25 -16.37 7.23
N LYS A 194 6.11 -17.39 7.34
CA LYS A 194 6.12 -18.52 6.40
C LYS A 194 5.31 -19.68 6.96
N LYS A 195 4.54 -20.31 6.09
CA LYS A 195 3.84 -21.57 6.38
C LYS A 195 4.09 -22.54 5.24
N ALA A 196 4.93 -23.54 5.49
CA ALA A 196 5.49 -24.39 4.43
C ALA A 196 6.15 -23.51 3.33
N ASP A 197 5.71 -23.62 2.09
CA ASP A 197 6.26 -22.87 0.95
C ASP A 197 5.52 -21.54 0.67
N ALA A 198 4.47 -21.22 1.44
CA ALA A 198 3.69 -20.00 1.30
C ALA A 198 4.16 -18.91 2.27
N THR A 199 4.14 -17.66 1.80
CA THR A 199 4.31 -16.48 2.66
C THR A 199 2.95 -15.83 2.88
N LEU A 200 2.56 -15.61 4.13
CA LEU A 200 1.24 -15.07 4.46
C LEU A 200 1.34 -13.81 5.30
N ASP A 201 0.44 -12.87 5.06
CA ASP A 201 0.28 -11.73 5.96
C ASP A 201 -0.26 -12.22 7.32
N ALA A 202 0.26 -11.64 8.39
CA ALA A 202 0.03 -12.17 9.73
C ALA A 202 -1.34 -11.81 10.32
N ILE A 203 -2.09 -10.90 9.67
CA ILE A 203 -3.37 -10.39 10.18
C ILE A 203 -4.53 -11.12 9.53
N PHE A 204 -4.54 -11.22 8.20
CA PHE A 204 -5.64 -11.78 7.42
C PHE A 204 -5.33 -13.14 6.82
N ASN A 205 -4.10 -13.66 6.98
CA ASN A 205 -3.66 -14.94 6.43
C ASN A 205 -3.81 -15.00 4.90
N ILE A 206 -3.50 -13.91 4.20
CA ILE A 206 -3.50 -13.82 2.74
C ILE A 206 -2.11 -14.16 2.24
N GLU A 207 -2.06 -15.18 1.39
CA GLU A 207 -0.84 -15.66 0.72
C GLU A 207 -0.40 -14.71 -0.39
N VAL A 208 0.92 -14.48 -0.48
CA VAL A 208 1.58 -13.64 -1.48
C VAL A 208 2.70 -14.35 -2.21
#